data_AF-A0A2S5LL04-F1
#
_entry.id   AF-A0A2S5LL04-F1
#
_cell.length_a   1.000
_cell.length_b   1.000
_cell.length_c   1.000
_cell.angle_alpha   90.00
_cell.angle_beta   90.00
_cell.angle_gamma   90.00
#
_symmetry.space_group_name_H-M   'P 1'
#
loop_
_entity.id
_entity.type
_entity.pdbx_description
1 polymer ?
#
loop_
_entity_poly.entity_id
_entity_poly.type
_entity_poly.pdbx_seq_one_letter_code
_entity_poly.pdbx_strand_id
1 'polypeptide(L)' 'NRLRESGIRRILQLSLSIGGDGDGLRSCGMAVVNPPFVFEEEARTLLAFLSARLAQGEGAGCELAWLAGE' A
#
# COMPACT_ATOMS: atom_id res chain seq x y z
N ASN A 1 11.04 9.60 -6.51
CA ASN A 1 9.76 9.56 -5.77
C ASN A 1 9.91 10.56 -4.65
N ARG A 2 9.31 11.77 -4.76
CA ARG A 2 9.72 12.96 -4.00
C ARG A 2 9.76 12.76 -2.48
N LEU A 3 8.94 11.84 -1.95
CA LEU A 3 8.96 11.46 -0.54
C LEU A 3 10.29 10.81 -0.10
N ARG A 4 10.90 9.97 -0.93
CA ARG A 4 12.21 9.34 -0.66
C ARG A 4 13.34 10.37 -0.62
N GLU A 5 13.18 11.45 -1.37
CA GLU A 5 14.16 12.54 -1.52
C GLU A 5 13.96 13.65 -0.47
N SER A 6 12.89 13.59 0.32
CA SER A 6 12.51 14.63 1.29
C SER A 6 13.36 14.66 2.58
N GLY A 7 14.21 13.64 2.80
CA GLY A 7 14.96 13.46 4.05
C GLY A 7 14.13 12.93 5.23
N ILE A 8 12.82 12.75 5.07
CA ILE A 8 11.94 12.16 6.08
C ILE A 8 12.21 10.65 6.17
N ARG A 9 12.51 10.17 7.39
CA ARG A 9 12.77 8.77 7.72
C ARG A 9 11.49 8.02 8.07
N ARG A 10 11.55 6.68 8.11
CA ARG A 10 10.44 5.81 8.54
C ARG A 10 9.15 6.06 7.76
N ILE A 11 9.22 5.93 6.44
CA ILE A 11 8.04 6.07 5.58
C ILE A 11 7.64 4.69 5.07
N LEU A 12 6.47 4.23 5.48
CA LEU A 12 5.85 3.02 4.97
C LEU A 12 4.84 3.39 3.89
N GLN A 13 4.96 2.79 2.71
CA GLN A 13 3.99 2.90 1.63
C GLN A 13 3.16 1.64 1.55
N LEU A 14 1.86 1.83 1.36
CA LEU A 14 0.86 0.80 1.14
C LEU A 14 0.20 1.06 -0.21
N SER A 15 -0.07 0.01 -0.97
CA SER A 15 -0.87 0.09 -2.19
C SER A 15 -1.91 -1.02 -2.23
N LEU A 16 -3.04 -0.73 -2.86
CA LEU A 16 -4.12 -1.67 -3.12
C LEU A 16 -4.58 -1.47 -4.56
N SER A 17 -4.63 -2.56 -5.31
CA SER A 17 -5.15 -2.65 -6.67
C SER A 17 -6.33 -3.63 -6.67
N ILE A 18 -7.45 -3.22 -7.26
CA ILE A 18 -8.58 -4.12 -7.50
C ILE A 18 -8.43 -4.95 -8.79
N GLY A 19 -7.37 -4.70 -9.59
CA GLY A 19 -7.13 -5.44 -10.85
C GLY A 19 -8.26 -5.27 -11.85
N GLY A 20 -8.26 -6.06 -12.92
CA GLY A 20 -9.24 -6.05 -14.02
C GLY A 20 -9.14 -4.82 -14.92
N ASP A 21 -9.95 -4.81 -15.98
CA ASP A 21 -10.07 -3.69 -16.91
C ASP A 21 -11.39 -2.94 -16.70
N GLY A 22 -11.40 -1.64 -16.96
CA GLY A 22 -12.59 -0.79 -16.88
C GLY A 22 -12.32 0.59 -16.30
N ASP A 23 -13.29 1.47 -16.45
CA ASP A 23 -13.17 2.89 -16.10
C ASP A 23 -13.12 3.14 -14.58
N GLY A 24 -12.47 4.25 -14.19
CA GLY A 24 -12.40 4.71 -12.80
C GLY A 24 -11.09 4.39 -12.10
N LEU A 25 -11.04 4.65 -10.79
CA LEU A 25 -9.84 4.44 -9.97
C LEU A 25 -9.70 2.96 -9.60
N ARG A 26 -8.69 2.30 -10.16
CA ARG A 26 -8.42 0.87 -9.91
C ARG A 26 -7.36 0.59 -8.86
N SER A 27 -6.50 1.58 -8.59
CA SER A 27 -5.42 1.44 -7.62
C SER A 27 -5.29 2.70 -6.79
N CYS A 28 -5.08 2.52 -5.50
CA CYS A 28 -4.81 3.60 -4.58
C CYS A 28 -3.69 3.20 -3.62
N GLY A 29 -3.21 4.16 -2.85
CA GLY A 29 -2.17 3.91 -1.86
C GLY A 29 -2.14 4.95 -0.77
N MET A 30 -1.37 4.65 0.26
CA MET A 30 -1.20 5.49 1.45
C MET A 30 0.28 5.51 1.81
N ALA A 31 0.80 6.70 2.14
CA ALA A 31 2.13 6.86 2.72
C ALA A 31 1.97 7.23 4.19
N VAL A 32 2.55 6.43 5.07
CA VAL A 32 2.50 6.60 6.52
C VAL A 32 3.89 6.98 7.00
N VAL A 33 4.00 8.17 7.59
CA VAL A 33 5.24 8.68 8.17
C VAL A 33 5.26 8.33 9.66
N ASN A 34 6.38 7.78 10.13
CA ASN A 34 6.56 7.31 11.50
C ASN A 34 5.44 6.36 11.96
N PRO A 35 5.23 5.23 11.25
CA PRO A 35 4.21 4.27 11.64
C PRO A 35 4.49 3.68 13.03
N PRO A 36 3.47 3.36 13.83
CA PRO A 36 3.64 2.62 15.07
C PRO A 36 4.13 1.19 14.78
N PHE A 37 4.78 0.56 15.77
CA PHE A 37 5.57 -0.67 15.55
C PHE A 37 4.75 -1.85 14.98
N VAL A 38 3.47 -1.98 15.36
CA VAL A 38 2.57 -3.05 14.88
C VAL A 38 1.92 -2.75 13.54
N PHE A 39 1.99 -1.51 13.07
CA PHE A 39 1.16 -1.06 11.96
C PHE A 39 1.41 -1.83 10.66
N GLU A 40 2.68 -2.16 10.37
CA GLU A 40 3.02 -2.94 9.18
C GLU A 40 2.36 -4.33 9.21
N GLU A 41 2.38 -5.01 10.35
CA GLU A 41 1.80 -6.35 10.52
C GLU A 41 0.28 -6.32 10.41
N GLU A 42 -0.37 -5.35 11.08
CA GLU A 42 -1.81 -5.14 11.01
C GLU A 42 -2.24 -4.79 9.58
N ALA A 43 -1.51 -3.87 8.93
CA ALA A 43 -1.80 -3.45 7.56
C ALA A 43 -1.62 -4.59 6.56
N ARG A 44 -0.60 -5.43 6.72
CA ARG A 44 -0.39 -6.63 5.87
C ARG A 44 -1.59 -7.58 5.98
N THR A 45 -2.08 -7.80 7.19
CA THR A 45 -3.25 -8.65 7.45
C THR A 45 -4.52 -8.07 6.81
N LEU A 46 -4.78 -6.78 7.03
CA LEU A 46 -5.94 -6.09 6.48
C LEU A 46 -5.90 -6.02 4.95
N LEU A 47 -4.76 -5.68 4.36
CA LEU A 47 -4.61 -5.56 2.91
C LEU A 47 -4.73 -6.91 2.19
N ALA A 48 -4.21 -7.99 2.76
CA ALA A 48 -4.42 -9.33 2.22
C ALA A 48 -5.92 -9.70 2.22
N PHE A 49 -6.62 -9.39 3.31
CA PHE A 49 -8.07 -9.61 3.40
C PHE A 49 -8.87 -8.77 2.40
N LEU A 50 -8.51 -7.49 2.24
CA LEU A 50 -9.18 -6.54 1.35
C LEU A 50 -8.91 -6.84 -0.12
N SER A 51 -7.66 -7.07 -0.52
CA SER A 51 -7.28 -7.36 -1.92
C SER A 51 -7.98 -8.59 -2.46
N ALA A 52 -8.14 -9.64 -1.65
CA ALA A 52 -8.89 -10.84 -2.03
C ALA A 52 -10.39 -10.57 -2.26
N ARG A 53 -11.00 -9.67 -1.47
CA ARG A 53 -12.45 -9.38 -1.51
C ARG A 53 -12.84 -8.32 -2.52
N LEU A 54 -11.93 -7.40 -2.79
CA LEU A 54 -12.13 -6.30 -3.71
C LEU A 54 -11.58 -6.60 -5.11
N ALA A 55 -10.99 -7.77 -5.33
CA ALA A 55 -10.51 -8.19 -6.64
C ALA A 55 -11.64 -8.21 -7.68
N GLN A 56 -11.42 -7.51 -8.79
CA GLN A 56 -12.31 -7.43 -9.94
C GLN A 56 -11.70 -8.06 -11.21
N GLY A 57 -10.47 -8.59 -11.12
CA GLY A 57 -9.83 -9.28 -12.23
C GLY A 57 -8.32 -9.41 -12.06
N GLU A 58 -7.64 -9.68 -13.17
CA GLU A 58 -6.19 -9.83 -13.22
C GLU A 58 -5.45 -8.58 -12.71
N GLY A 59 -4.36 -8.76 -11.97
CA GLY A 59 -3.62 -7.63 -11.39
C GLY A 59 -4.21 -7.06 -10.10
N ALA A 60 -5.20 -7.72 -9.50
CA ALA A 60 -5.66 -7.42 -8.15
C ALA A 60 -4.60 -7.83 -7.13
N GLY A 61 -4.37 -7.00 -6.12
CA GLY A 61 -3.33 -7.26 -5.12
C GLY A 61 -3.06 -6.07 -4.23
N CYS A 62 -2.10 -6.24 -3.33
CA CYS A 62 -1.63 -5.17 -2.46
C CYS A 62 -0.11 -5.23 -2.31
N GLU A 63 0.50 -4.09 -2.07
CA GLU A 63 1.92 -3.97 -1.81
C GLU A 63 2.16 -3.20 -0.51
N LEU A 64 3.21 -3.55 0.20
CA LEU A 64 3.67 -2.85 1.38
C LEU A 64 5.19 -2.73 1.29
N ALA A 65 5.71 -1.49 1.28
CA ALA A 65 7.12 -1.22 1.03
C ALA A 65 7.63 -0.03 1.85
N TRP A 66 8.83 -0.14 2.40
CA TRP A 66 9.53 0.97 3.04
C TRP A 66 10.15 1.89 1.98
N LEU A 67 9.70 3.15 1.95
CA LEU A 67 10.18 4.16 1.02
C LEU A 67 11.51 4.78 1.46
N ALA A 68 11.64 5.02 2.76
CA ALA A 68 12.85 5.43 3.43
C ALA A 68 13.05 4.47 4.61
N GLY A 69 14.27 3.93 4.74
CA GLY A 69 14.62 2.96 5.78
C GLY A 69 14.29 3.46 7.19
N GLU A 70 14.32 2.53 8.14
CA GLU A 70 14.02 2.82 9.54
C GLU A 70 14.93 3.94 10.12
#